data_AF-A0A3N5WFU7-F1
#
_entry.id   AF-A0A3N5WFU7-F1
#
_cell.length_a   1.000
_cell.length_b   1.000
_cell.length_c   1.000
_cell.angle_alpha   90.00
_cell.angle_beta   90.00
_cell.angle_gamma   90.00
#
_symmetry.space_group_name_H-M   'P 1'
#
loop_
_entity.id
_entity.type
_entity.pdbx_description
1 polymer ?
#
loop_
_entity_poly.entity_id
_entity_poly.type
_entity_poly.pdbx_seq_one_letter_code
_entity_poly.pdbx_strand_id
1 'polypeptide(L)'
;MLAEAVGADRTLYVASSDLSHYHSYDEAVRIDRLLLELLSRLETEKLAGALDRGETEACGAGPILSVALASRDHFGARARLVRYANSGDTGGGKREVVGYASFLFVREEAA
;
A
#
# COMPACT_ATOMS: atom_id res chain seq x y z
N MET A 1 6.23 -7.44 -17.57
CA MET A 1 5.64 -6.80 -16.36
C MET A 1 4.15 -7.12 -16.24
N LEU A 2 3.53 -6.96 -15.05
CA LEU A 2 2.10 -7.24 -14.80
C LEU A 2 1.18 -6.52 -15.80
N ALA A 3 1.49 -5.25 -16.11
CA ALA A 3 0.71 -4.45 -17.06
C ALA A 3 0.74 -5.03 -18.48
N GLU A 4 1.87 -5.56 -18.93
CA GLU A 4 2.01 -6.16 -20.28
C GLU A 4 1.25 -7.48 -20.40
N ALA A 5 1.17 -8.25 -19.32
CA ALA A 5 0.51 -9.56 -19.32
C ALA A 5 -1.02 -9.46 -19.35
N VAL A 6 -1.59 -8.39 -18.78
CA VAL A 6 -3.05 -8.28 -18.56
C VAL A 6 -3.68 -7.09 -19.31
N GLY A 7 -2.93 -6.02 -19.58
CA GLY A 7 -3.42 -4.81 -20.25
C GLY A 7 -4.33 -3.92 -19.38
N ALA A 8 -4.52 -2.67 -19.81
CA ALA A 8 -5.28 -1.66 -19.06
C ALA A 8 -6.79 -1.64 -19.39
N ASP A 9 -7.18 -2.17 -20.55
CA ASP A 9 -8.53 -2.00 -21.07
C ASP A 9 -9.51 -2.91 -20.35
N ARG A 10 -10.45 -2.29 -19.62
CA ARG A 10 -11.51 -2.98 -18.85
C ARG A 10 -10.96 -3.89 -17.73
N THR A 11 -9.75 -3.62 -17.25
CA THR A 11 -9.10 -4.36 -16.16
C THR A 11 -8.98 -3.48 -14.92
N LEU A 12 -9.32 -4.04 -13.75
CA LEU A 12 -9.01 -3.45 -12.45
C LEU A 12 -7.96 -4.30 -11.74
N TYR A 13 -6.83 -3.69 -11.40
CA TYR A 13 -5.80 -4.32 -10.59
C TYR A 13 -6.11 -4.12 -9.10
N VAL A 14 -6.10 -5.21 -8.34
CA VAL A 14 -6.35 -5.18 -6.90
C VAL A 14 -5.19 -5.87 -6.17
N ALA A 15 -4.49 -5.11 -5.33
CA ALA A 15 -3.55 -5.66 -4.36
C ALA A 15 -4.28 -5.86 -3.03
N SER A 16 -4.37 -7.11 -2.57
CA SER A 16 -4.98 -7.45 -1.28
C SER A 16 -3.90 -7.59 -0.23
N SER A 17 -3.98 -6.81 0.84
CA SER A 17 -2.98 -6.82 1.92
C SER A 17 -3.52 -6.15 3.19
N ASP A 18 -3.17 -6.72 4.33
CA ASP A 18 -3.05 -6.00 5.61
C ASP A 18 -1.63 -5.41 5.72
N LEU A 19 -1.42 -4.50 6.68
CA LEU A 19 -0.12 -3.85 6.93
C LEU A 19 0.63 -4.50 8.10
N SER A 20 0.95 -3.75 9.16
CA SER A 20 1.59 -4.28 10.37
C SER A 20 0.72 -5.28 11.13
N HIS A 21 1.34 -6.27 11.79
CA HIS A 21 0.64 -7.33 12.52
C HIS A 21 1.04 -7.42 14.00
N TYR A 22 0.06 -7.31 14.89
CA TYR A 22 0.17 -7.56 16.33
C TYR A 22 1.15 -6.66 17.08
N HIS A 23 1.38 -5.45 16.57
CA HIS A 23 2.12 -4.41 17.28
C HIS A 23 1.20 -3.64 18.23
N SER A 24 1.80 -2.95 19.21
CA SER A 24 1.06 -1.92 19.95
C SER A 24 0.52 -0.86 19.00
N TYR A 25 -0.60 -0.22 19.35
CA TYR A 25 -1.26 0.76 18.47
C TYR A 25 -0.31 1.83 17.94
N ASP A 26 0.51 2.43 18.81
CA ASP A 26 1.42 3.51 18.41
C ASP A 26 2.55 3.00 17.49
N GLU A 27 3.00 1.77 17.72
CA GLU A 27 4.04 1.15 16.91
C GLU A 27 3.50 0.74 15.53
N ALA A 28 2.30 0.15 15.47
CA ALA A 28 1.60 -0.14 14.22
C ALA A 28 1.42 1.15 13.38
N VAL A 29 0.97 2.24 13.99
CA VAL A 29 0.84 3.54 13.32
C VAL A 29 2.18 4.04 12.79
N ARG A 30 3.27 3.87 13.54
CA ARG A 30 4.62 4.29 13.12
C ARG A 30 5.11 3.48 11.92
N ILE A 31 5.00 2.16 12.00
CA ILE A 31 5.42 1.21 10.95
C ILE A 31 4.60 1.49 9.67
N ASP A 32 3.28 1.49 9.78
CA ASP A 32 2.38 1.66 8.64
C ASP A 32 2.61 2.99 7.92
N ARG A 33 2.82 4.09 8.67
CA ARG A 33 3.05 5.43 8.09
C ARG A 33 4.20 5.47 7.10
N LEU A 34 5.28 4.71 7.32
CA LEU A 34 6.40 4.65 6.39
C LEU A 34 5.95 4.08 5.04
N LEU A 35 5.23 2.95 5.04
CA LEU A 35 4.66 2.40 3.81
C LEU A 35 3.67 3.36 3.16
N LEU A 36 2.78 3.98 3.94
CA LEU A 36 1.80 4.93 3.40
C LEU A 36 2.48 6.11 2.69
N GLU A 37 3.54 6.66 3.27
CA GLU A 37 4.29 7.79 2.71
C GLU A 37 5.00 7.39 1.40
N LEU A 38 5.76 6.29 1.42
CA LEU A 38 6.51 5.83 0.26
C LEU A 38 5.58 5.43 -0.89
N LEU A 39 4.46 4.75 -0.58
CA LEU A 39 3.48 4.34 -1.57
C LEU A 39 2.72 5.54 -2.17
N SER A 40 2.37 6.54 -1.35
CA SER A 40 1.71 7.77 -1.83
C SER A 40 2.59 8.54 -2.83
N ARG A 41 3.91 8.44 -2.71
CA ARG A 41 4.89 9.05 -3.61
C ARG A 41 5.36 8.13 -4.74
N LEU A 42 4.83 6.90 -4.82
CA LEU A 42 5.27 5.87 -5.77
C LEU A 42 6.80 5.61 -5.72
N GLU A 43 7.41 5.74 -4.54
CA GLU A 43 8.84 5.47 -4.32
C GLU A 43 9.06 3.97 -4.11
N THR A 44 8.71 3.15 -5.11
CA THR A 44 8.64 1.68 -5.02
C THR A 44 9.97 1.03 -4.66
N GLU A 45 11.10 1.58 -5.12
CA GLU A 45 12.44 1.06 -4.81
C GLU A 45 12.78 1.29 -3.33
N LYS A 46 12.41 2.44 -2.77
CA LYS A 46 12.58 2.73 -1.34
C LYS A 46 11.64 1.87 -0.50
N LEU A 47 10.40 1.70 -0.94
CA LEU A 47 9.41 0.84 -0.28
C LEU A 47 9.90 -0.61 -0.23
N ALA A 48 10.38 -1.16 -1.34
CA ALA A 48 10.97 -2.50 -1.40
C ALA A 48 12.15 -2.63 -0.42
N GLY A 49 13.07 -1.66 -0.40
CA GLY A 49 14.17 -1.67 0.55
C GLY A 49 13.73 -1.58 2.02
N ALA A 50 12.70 -0.79 2.34
CA ALA A 50 12.16 -0.69 3.69
C ALA A 50 11.48 -1.99 4.15
N LEU A 51 10.76 -2.66 3.24
CA LEU A 51 10.18 -3.99 3.48
C LEU A 51 11.27 -5.04 3.73
N ASP A 52 12.32 -5.07 2.91
CA ASP A 52 13.44 -6.03 3.06
C ASP A 52 14.20 -5.83 4.38
N ARG A 53 14.31 -4.59 4.85
CA ARG A 53 14.95 -4.25 6.14
C ARG A 53 14.01 -4.42 7.35
N GLY A 54 12.74 -4.74 7.14
CA GLY A 54 11.75 -4.84 8.22
C GLY A 54 11.40 -3.50 8.88
N GLU A 55 11.59 -2.38 8.17
CA GLU A 55 11.23 -1.04 8.65
C GLU A 55 9.73 -0.77 8.52
N THR A 56 9.08 -1.48 7.60
CA THR A 56 7.63 -1.50 7.39
C THR A 56 7.16 -2.92 7.06
N GLU A 57 5.85 -3.17 7.17
CA GLU A 57 5.27 -4.49 6.96
C GLU A 57 4.03 -4.43 6.05
N ALA A 58 3.85 -5.48 5.25
CA ALA A 58 2.61 -5.77 4.53
C ALA A 58 2.60 -7.24 4.10
N CYS A 59 1.54 -8.00 4.43
CA CYS A 59 1.46 -9.42 4.04
C CYS A 59 1.35 -9.61 2.51
N GLY A 60 0.85 -8.59 1.80
CA GLY A 60 0.75 -8.49 0.35
C GLY A 60 1.76 -7.50 -0.26
N ALA A 61 2.97 -7.40 0.28
CA ALA A 61 4.05 -6.56 -0.24
C ALA A 61 4.30 -6.73 -1.75
N GLY A 62 4.40 -7.97 -2.23
CA GLY A 62 4.61 -8.28 -3.65
C GLY A 62 3.49 -7.76 -4.56
N PRO A 63 2.21 -8.07 -4.26
CA PRO A 63 1.07 -7.47 -4.95
C PRO A 63 1.05 -5.92 -4.92
N ILE A 64 1.31 -5.30 -3.77
CA ILE A 64 1.36 -3.83 -3.65
C ILE A 64 2.41 -3.25 -4.59
N LEU A 65 3.65 -3.75 -4.54
CA LEU A 65 4.75 -3.28 -5.39
C LEU A 65 4.44 -3.50 -6.87
N SER A 66 3.85 -4.65 -7.23
CA SER A 66 3.51 -4.99 -8.61
C SER A 66 2.46 -4.04 -9.20
N VAL A 67 1.41 -3.72 -8.43
CA VAL A 67 0.37 -2.77 -8.85
C VAL A 67 0.92 -1.34 -8.88
N ALA A 68 1.75 -0.95 -7.91
CA ALA A 68 2.37 0.38 -7.87
C ALA A 68 3.31 0.61 -9.07
N LEU A 69 4.16 -0.36 -9.41
CA LEU A 69 5.05 -0.30 -10.58
C LEU A 69 4.24 -0.23 -11.88
N ALA A 70 3.24 -1.08 -12.05
CA ALA A 70 2.35 -1.03 -13.22
C ALA A 70 1.67 0.34 -13.36
N SER A 71 1.17 0.89 -12.24
CA SER A 71 0.51 2.19 -12.18
C SER A 71 1.43 3.34 -12.57
N ARG A 72 2.67 3.35 -12.04
CA ARG A 72 3.69 4.37 -12.32
C ARG A 72 4.18 4.29 -13.76
N ASP A 73 4.64 3.11 -14.18
CA ASP A 73 5.47 2.94 -15.38
C ASP A 73 4.64 2.77 -16.66
N HIS A 74 3.42 2.22 -16.57
CA HIS A 74 2.59 1.96 -17.75
C HIS A 74 1.35 2.84 -17.85
N PHE A 75 0.81 3.29 -16.72
CA PHE A 75 -0.47 4.03 -16.73
C PHE A 75 -0.33 5.51 -16.41
N GLY A 76 0.83 5.98 -15.94
CA GLY A 76 1.02 7.37 -15.52
C GLY A 76 0.05 7.77 -14.40
N ALA A 77 -0.34 6.82 -13.56
CA ALA A 77 -1.30 7.02 -12.49
C ALA A 77 -0.62 7.58 -11.23
N ARG A 78 -1.39 8.30 -10.41
CA ARG A 78 -0.97 8.74 -9.08
C ARG A 78 -1.61 7.87 -8.01
N ALA A 79 -0.86 7.61 -6.94
CA ALA A 79 -1.35 6.94 -5.76
C ALA A 79 -2.09 7.94 -4.84
N ARG A 80 -3.27 7.54 -4.36
CA ARG A 80 -4.06 8.31 -3.40
C ARG A 80 -4.47 7.41 -2.25
N LEU A 81 -4.02 7.75 -1.04
CA LEU A 81 -4.56 7.16 0.18
C LEU A 81 -6.03 7.59 0.34
N VAL A 82 -6.93 6.62 0.40
CA VAL A 82 -8.36 6.85 0.68
C VAL A 82 -8.60 6.84 2.18
N ARG A 83 -8.10 5.82 2.86
CA ARG A 83 -8.24 5.66 4.30
C ARG A 83 -7.14 4.78 4.87
N TYR A 84 -6.74 5.11 6.08
CA TYR A 84 -5.96 4.28 6.98
C TYR A 84 -6.74 4.07 8.28
N ALA A 85 -6.66 2.88 8.84
CA ALA A 85 -7.19 2.51 10.16
C ALA A 85 -6.45 1.28 10.68
N ASN A 86 -6.60 0.92 11.95
CA ASN A 86 -6.20 -0.37 12.49
C ASN A 86 -7.31 -0.99 13.33
N SER A 87 -7.16 -2.27 13.70
CA SER A 87 -8.18 -2.99 14.47
C SER A 87 -8.48 -2.36 15.84
N GLY A 88 -7.55 -1.58 16.41
CA GLY A 88 -7.73 -0.80 17.64
C GLY A 88 -8.55 0.49 17.48
N ASP A 89 -8.89 0.89 16.25
CA ASP A 89 -9.85 1.98 15.97
C ASP A 89 -11.31 1.54 16.12
N THR A 90 -11.53 0.23 16.35
CA THR A 90 -12.83 -0.34 16.71
C THR A 90 -13.00 -0.37 18.24
N GLY A 91 -13.94 -1.17 18.76
CA GLY A 91 -14.05 -1.41 20.21
C GLY A 91 -12.99 -2.34 20.80
N GLY A 92 -12.00 -2.76 20.01
CA GLY A 92 -10.94 -3.70 20.39
C GLY A 92 -9.84 -3.11 21.29
N GLY A 93 -8.91 -3.98 21.71
CA GLY A 93 -7.74 -3.57 22.48
C GLY A 93 -6.65 -2.92 21.63
N LYS A 94 -5.78 -2.13 22.25
CA LYS A 94 -4.66 -1.41 21.60
C LYS A 94 -3.27 -2.03 21.82
N ARG A 95 -3.22 -3.22 22.41
CA ARG A 95 -1.97 -3.93 22.73
C ARG A 95 -1.36 -4.62 21.52
N GLU A 96 -2.21 -5.19 20.67
CA GLU A 96 -1.83 -5.95 19.48
C GLU A 96 -2.88 -5.66 18.42
N VAL A 97 -2.53 -4.88 17.40
CA VAL A 97 -3.45 -4.45 16.35
C VAL A 97 -2.96 -4.88 14.97
N VAL A 98 -3.86 -4.88 13.99
CA VAL A 98 -3.53 -5.08 12.57
C VAL A 98 -3.85 -3.81 11.81
N GLY A 99 -2.91 -3.34 10.98
CA GLY A 99 -3.05 -2.13 10.17
C GLY A 99 -3.76 -2.37 8.84
N TYR A 100 -4.57 -1.41 8.41
CA TYR A 100 -5.36 -1.47 7.18
C TYR A 100 -5.27 -0.16 6.40
N ALA A 101 -5.09 -0.25 5.08
CA ALA A 101 -5.15 0.91 4.21
C ALA A 101 -5.85 0.61 2.89
N SER A 102 -6.52 1.63 2.36
CA SER A 102 -7.09 1.62 1.01
C SER A 102 -6.39 2.70 0.18
N PHE A 103 -5.83 2.29 -0.95
CA PHE A 103 -5.25 3.16 -1.95
C PHE A 103 -5.99 3.06 -3.28
N LEU A 104 -6.07 4.18 -3.98
CA LEU A 104 -6.48 4.24 -5.38
C LEU A 104 -5.31 4.70 -6.23
N PHE A 105 -5.10 4.02 -7.35
CA PHE A 105 -4.19 4.44 -8.40
C PHE A 105 -5.04 4.94 -9.56
N VAL A 106 -5.02 6.25 -9.80
CA VAL A 106 -5.89 6.89 -10.80
C VAL A 106 -5.05 7.73 -11.76
N ARG A 107 -5.42 7.68 -13.04
CA ARG A 107 -4.94 8.63 -14.04
C ARG A 107 -5.67 9.95 -13.80
N GLU A 108 -4.96 11.07 -13.91
CA GLU A 108 -5.67 12.34 -14.07
C GLU A 108 -6.33 12.33 -15.45
N GLU A 109 -7.63 12.64 -15.50
CA GLU A 109 -8.27 12.94 -16.78
C GLU A 109 -7.56 14.16 -17.37
N ALA A 110 -7.14 14.03 -18.63
CA ALA A 110 -6.71 15.20 -19.38
C ALA A 110 -7.92 16.16 -19.45
N ALA A 111 -7.76 17.34 -18.86
CA ALA A 111 -8.75 18.41 -18.93
C ALA A 111 -9.02 18.85 -20.37
#